data_AF-A0A1V9UBF4-F1
#
_entry.id   AF-A0A1V9UBF4-F1
#
_cell.length_a   1.000
_cell.length_b   1.000
_cell.length_c   1.000
_cell.angle_alpha   90.00
_cell.angle_beta   90.00
_cell.angle_gamma   90.00
#
_symmetry.space_group_name_H-M   'P 1'
#
loop_
_entity.id
_entity.type
_entity.pdbx_description
1 polymer ?
#
loop_
_entity_poly.entity_id
_entity_poly.type
_entity_poly.pdbx_seq_one_letter_code
_entity_poly.pdbx_strand_id
1 'polypeptide(L)' 'MRLPLALALLLLACSTVAVAAQAPYYLWQGKHKTVCAQTSPGKSWIKVSRGFVKSDCSI' A
#
# COMPACT_ATOMS: atom_id res chain seq x y z
N MET A 1 -0.93 11.50 -42.75
CA MET A 1 0.17 11.20 -41.79
C MET A 1 -0.28 11.35 -40.32
N ARG A 2 -1.43 10.82 -39.91
CA ARG A 2 -1.92 10.94 -38.52
C ARG A 2 -1.92 9.62 -37.74
N LEU A 3 -1.78 8.49 -38.44
CA LEU A 3 -1.73 7.14 -37.88
C LEU A 3 -0.57 6.92 -36.87
N PRO A 4 0.68 7.36 -37.12
CA PRO A 4 1.75 7.14 -36.14
C PRO A 4 1.56 7.98 -34.88
N LEU A 5 0.97 9.17 -35.01
CA LEU A 5 0.66 10.04 -33.87
C LEU A 5 -0.45 9.42 -33.00
N ALA A 6 -1.51 8.91 -33.62
CA ALA A 6 -2.59 8.22 -32.92
C ALA A 6 -2.08 6.96 -32.18
N LEU A 7 -1.18 6.20 -32.80
CA LEU A 7 -0.58 5.02 -32.20
C LEU A 7 0.34 5.38 -31.02
N ALA A 8 1.12 6.45 -31.14
CA ALA A 8 1.98 6.94 -30.06
C ALA A 8 1.18 7.40 -28.83
N LEU A 9 0.04 8.09 -29.04
CA LEU A 9 -0.85 8.48 -27.94
C LEU A 9 -1.48 7.27 -27.23
N LEU A 10 -1.89 6.24 -27.99
CA LEU A 10 -2.46 5.00 -27.42
C LEU A 10 -1.43 4.23 -26.58
N LEU A 11 -0.17 4.17 -27.03
CA LEU A 11 0.92 3.53 -26.30
C LEU A 11 1.25 4.29 -25.01
N LEU A 12 1.29 5.63 -25.05
CA LEU A 12 1.52 6.46 -23.86
C LEU A 12 0.42 6.30 -22.81
N ALA A 13 -0.84 6.15 -23.24
CA ALA A 13 -1.97 5.97 -22.35
C ALA A 13 -1.96 4.61 -21.61
N CYS A 14 -1.29 3.60 -22.16
CA CYS A 14 -1.23 2.25 -21.57
C CYS A 14 -0.13 2.11 -20.49
N SER A 15 0.82 3.03 -20.43
CA SER A 15 1.99 2.96 -19.54
C SER A 15 1.71 3.23 -18.05
N THR A 16 0.49 3.62 -17.65
CA THR A 16 0.22 4.14 -16.30
C THR A 16 -0.57 3.21 -15.38
N VAL A 17 -0.73 1.92 -15.73
CA VAL A 17 -1.36 0.95 -14.83
C VAL A 17 -0.42 0.52 -13.70
N ALA A 18 -0.21 1.41 -12.74
CA ALA A 18 0.42 1.07 -11.46
C ALA A 18 -0.58 0.28 -10.61
N VAL A 19 -0.38 -1.03 -10.51
CA VAL A 19 -1.14 -1.88 -9.60
C VAL A 19 -0.69 -1.57 -8.17
N ALA A 20 -1.54 -0.91 -7.40
CA ALA A 20 -1.27 -0.69 -5.98
C ALA A 20 -1.26 -2.05 -5.27
N ALA A 21 -0.07 -2.55 -4.94
CA ALA A 21 0.07 -3.72 -4.08
C ALA A 21 -0.62 -3.43 -2.74
N GLN A 22 -1.28 -4.42 -2.16
CA GLN A 22 -1.94 -4.27 -0.86
C GLN A 22 -0.90 -3.82 0.17
N ALA A 23 -1.17 -2.68 0.82
CA ALA A 23 -0.27 -2.17 1.85
C ALA A 23 -0.28 -3.14 3.04
N PRO A 24 0.90 -3.57 3.52
CA PRO A 24 0.98 -4.51 4.63
C PRO A 24 0.47 -3.88 5.93
N TYR A 25 -0.11 -4.72 6.78
CA TYR A 25 -0.51 -4.37 8.13
C TYR A 25 0.62 -4.65 9.12
N TYR A 26 0.65 -3.92 10.24
CA TYR A 26 1.64 -4.11 11.29
C TYR A 26 0.96 -4.09 12.67
N LEU A 27 1.56 -4.78 13.62
CA LEU A 27 1.24 -4.62 15.03
C LEU A 27 1.92 -3.37 15.56
N TRP A 28 1.08 -2.46 16.07
CA TRP A 28 1.49 -1.25 16.74
C TRP A 28 1.23 -1.40 18.23
N GLN A 29 2.28 -1.27 19.03
CA GLN A 29 2.21 -1.28 20.48
C GLN A 29 2.04 0.15 20.99
N GLY A 30 0.92 0.40 21.66
CA GLY A 30 0.67 1.60 22.44
C GLY A 30 0.84 1.33 23.93
N LYS A 31 0.60 2.36 24.76
CA LYS A 31 0.77 2.28 26.22
C LYS A 31 -0.10 1.20 26.89
N HIS A 32 -1.31 0.97 26.38
CA HIS A 32 -2.31 0.11 27.02
C HIS A 32 -2.84 -1.02 26.15
N LYS A 33 -2.53 -1.00 24.84
CA LYS A 33 -3.03 -1.99 23.89
C LYS A 33 -2.13 -2.11 22.69
N THR A 34 -2.21 -3.25 22.04
CA THR A 34 -1.64 -3.50 20.72
C THR A 34 -2.78 -3.46 19.71
N VAL A 35 -2.54 -2.87 18.54
CA VAL A 35 -3.53 -2.84 17.45
C VAL A 35 -2.88 -3.23 16.13
N CYS A 36 -3.68 -3.82 15.23
CA CYS A 36 -3.27 -4.05 13.86
C CYS A 36 -3.67 -2.88 12.97
N ALA A 37 -2.72 -2.26 12.28
CA ALA A 37 -2.98 -1.16 11.34
C ALA A 37 -1.86 -1.03 10.29
N GLN A 38 -2.19 -0.55 9.09
CA GLN A 38 -1.20 -0.29 8.03
C GLN A 38 -0.26 0.85 8.40
N THR A 39 -0.78 1.88 9.07
CA THR A 39 -0.04 3.07 9.49
C THR A 39 -0.07 3.24 11.00
N SER A 40 0.86 4.03 11.53
CA SER A 40 0.92 4.32 12.96
C SER A 40 -0.36 5.02 13.42
N PRO A 41 -1.07 4.54 14.46
CA PRO A 41 -2.25 5.22 15.00
C PRO A 41 -1.95 6.56 15.67
N GLY A 42 -0.66 6.86 15.96
CA GLY A 42 -0.26 8.14 16.57
C GLY A 42 1.21 8.16 16.98
N LYS A 43 1.67 9.30 17.51
CA LYS A 43 3.10 9.52 17.82
C LYS A 43 3.69 8.52 18.81
N SER A 44 2.91 8.07 19.79
CA SER A 44 3.38 7.19 20.88
C SER A 44 3.19 5.69 20.59
N TRP A 45 3.06 5.32 19.31
CA TRP A 45 2.91 3.93 18.89
C TRP A 45 4.20 3.42 18.27
N ILE A 46 4.61 2.22 18.69
CA ILE A 46 5.84 1.58 18.23
C ILE A 46 5.46 0.39 17.35
N LYS A 47 6.06 0.28 16.18
CA LYS A 47 5.90 -0.90 15.30
C LYS A 47 6.68 -2.07 15.90
N VAL A 48 6.01 -3.19 16.17
CA VAL A 48 6.61 -4.36 16.84
C VAL A 48 6.59 -5.64 16.02
N SER A 49 6.15 -5.59 14.76
CA SER A 49 6.06 -6.76 13.88
C SER A 49 6.61 -6.53 12.48
N ARG A 50 6.73 -7.64 11.74
CA ARG A 50 6.80 -7.64 10.28
C ARG A 50 5.43 -7.34 9.65
N GLY A 51 5.41 -7.15 8.33
CA GLY A 51 4.19 -6.90 7.57
C GLY A 51 3.29 -8.14 7.47
N PHE A 52 2.01 -7.95 7.76
CA PHE A 52 0.94 -8.94 7.58
C PHE A 52 0.13 -8.60 6.33
N VAL A 53 -0.44 -9.61 5.68
CA VAL A 53 -1.34 -9.43 4.54
C VAL A 53 -2.76 -9.10 5.02
N LYS A 54 -3.18 -9.69 6.14
CA LYS A 54 -4.54 -9.56 6.69
C LYS A 54 -4.65 -8.37 7.66
N SER A 55 -5.85 -7.79 7.73
CA SER A 55 -6.15 -6.61 8.54
C SER A 55 -6.23 -6.86 10.04
N ASP A 56 -6.32 -8.11 10.46
CA ASP A 56 -6.33 -8.55 11.86
C ASP A 56 -4.95 -8.99 12.36
N CYS A 57 -3.91 -8.90 11.51
CA CYS A 57 -2.54 -9.35 11.80
C CYS A 57 -2.47 -10.84 12.18
N SER A 58 -3.38 -11.66 11.65
CA SER A 58 -3.26 -13.13 11.70
C SER A 58 -2.28 -13.64 10.64
N ILE A 59 -1.73 -14.84 10.88
CA ILE A 59 -0.86 -15.56 9.94
C ILE A 59 -1.67 -16.05 8.74
#